data_AF-A0A6C0QR91-F1
#
_entry.id   AF-A0A6C0QR91-F1
#
_cell.length_a   1.000
_cell.length_b   1.000
_cell.length_c   1.000
_cell.angle_alpha   90.00
_cell.angle_beta   90.00
_cell.angle_gamma   90.00
#
_symmetry.space_group_name_H-M   'P 1'
#
loop_
_entity.id
_entity.type
_entity.pdbx_description
1 polymer ?
#
loop_
_entity_poly.entity_id
_entity_poly.type
_entity_poly.pdbx_seq_one_letter_code
_entity_poly.pdbx_strand_id
1 'polypeptide(L)'
;MRRTKYSNEFKVQVVKEALETRNKAAVARRYELASNMLHRWVKEYESGKWVVISVEGISPLETKKLSQENDHLKRLLGEKDLEIAILRDLVKKKNPHLLTKLK
;
A
#
# COMPACT_ATOMS: atom_id res chain seq x y z
N MET A 1 15.87 31.75 -16.18
CA MET A 1 16.10 31.01 -14.91
C MET A 1 16.07 29.52 -15.20
N ARG A 2 17.18 28.79 -15.04
CA ARG A 2 17.22 27.33 -15.27
C ARG A 2 16.58 26.63 -14.07
N ARG A 3 15.58 25.78 -14.32
CA ARG A 3 14.99 24.93 -13.27
C ARG A 3 15.91 23.74 -13.02
N THR A 4 16.47 23.63 -11.82
CA THR A 4 17.17 22.44 -11.37
C THR A 4 16.18 21.28 -11.28
N LYS A 5 16.44 20.20 -12.02
CA LYS A 5 15.65 18.96 -11.93
C LYS A 5 16.37 18.01 -10.96
N TYR A 6 15.66 17.60 -9.92
CA TYR A 6 16.11 16.56 -9.00
C TYR A 6 15.43 15.24 -9.35
N SER A 7 16.18 14.14 -9.27
CA SER A 7 15.62 12.80 -9.43
C SER A 7 14.65 12.48 -8.30
N ASN A 8 13.76 11.50 -8.50
CA ASN A 8 12.77 11.16 -7.48
C ASN A 8 13.43 10.43 -6.29
N GLU A 9 14.46 9.65 -6.57
CA GLU A 9 15.26 8.92 -5.58
C GLU A 9 15.91 9.91 -4.60
N PHE A 10 16.53 10.97 -5.13
CA PHE A 10 17.13 12.01 -4.31
C PHE A 10 16.10 12.74 -3.44
N LYS A 11 14.94 13.11 -4.00
CA LYS A 11 13.86 13.75 -3.23
C LYS A 11 13.38 12.86 -2.09
N VAL A 12 13.21 11.56 -2.34
CA VAL A 12 12.76 10.58 -1.34
C VAL A 12 13.80 10.44 -0.24
N GLN A 13 15.09 10.34 -0.57
CA GLN A 13 16.17 10.27 0.43
C GLN A 13 16.16 11.48 1.37
N VAL A 14 16.16 12.69 0.81
CA VAL A 14 16.19 13.94 1.60
C VAL A 14 14.94 14.06 2.48
N VAL A 15 13.77 13.67 1.97
CA VAL A 15 12.52 13.70 2.75
C VAL A 15 12.56 12.69 3.90
N LYS A 16 13.06 11.46 3.68
CA LYS A 16 13.21 10.46 4.74
C LYS A 16 14.11 10.98 5.87
N GLU A 17 15.29 11.51 5.54
CA GLU A 17 16.21 12.10 6.55
C GLU A 17 15.56 13.26 7.32
N ALA A 18 14.78 14.09 6.63
CA ALA A 18 14.05 15.21 7.23
C ALA A 18 12.94 14.75 8.20
N LEU A 19 12.29 13.62 7.93
CA LEU A 19 11.29 13.01 8.81
C LEU A 19 11.94 12.34 10.03
N GLU A 20 13.07 11.67 9.85
CA GLU A 20 13.82 11.00 10.92
C GLU A 20 14.43 12.01 11.91
N THR A 21 15.09 13.06 11.39
CA THR A 21 15.79 14.06 12.21
C THR A 21 14.82 15.04 12.90
N ARG A 22 13.54 15.10 12.46
CA ARG A 22 12.54 16.10 12.85
C ARG A 22 12.99 17.57 12.73
N ASN A 23 14.12 17.82 12.04
CA ASN A 23 14.68 19.15 11.82
C ASN A 23 14.87 19.41 10.32
N LYS A 24 13.78 19.81 9.67
CA LYS A 24 13.73 20.05 8.22
C LYS A 24 14.71 21.16 7.78
N ALA A 25 14.89 22.20 8.60
CA ALA A 25 15.78 23.33 8.27
C ALA A 25 17.26 22.94 8.32
N ALA A 26 17.67 22.03 9.20
CA ALA A 26 19.03 21.52 9.23
C ALA A 26 19.33 20.65 8.00
N VAL A 27 18.40 19.74 7.65
CA VAL A 27 18.53 18.87 6.48
C VAL A 27 18.55 19.70 5.19
N ALA A 28 17.67 20.69 5.04
CA ALA A 28 17.67 21.57 3.88
C ALA A 28 19.03 22.26 3.67
N ARG A 29 19.67 22.76 4.74
CA ARG A 29 21.00 23.38 4.67
C ARG A 29 22.10 22.40 4.27
N ARG A 30 22.06 21.16 4.76
CA ARG A 30 23.06 20.12 4.40
C ARG A 30 23.08 19.81 2.91
N TYR A 31 21.91 19.80 2.28
CA TYR A 31 21.76 19.52 0.85
C TYR A 31 21.70 20.80 -0.01
N GLU A 32 21.99 21.99 0.57
CA GLU A 32 21.90 23.29 -0.10
C GLU A 32 20.53 23.57 -0.75
N LEU A 33 19.47 23.04 -0.15
CA LEU A 33 18.09 23.19 -0.62
C LEU A 33 17.41 24.35 0.08
N ALA A 34 16.57 25.09 -0.66
CA ALA A 34 15.67 26.05 -0.04
C ALA A 34 14.69 25.33 0.90
N SER A 35 14.52 25.84 2.12
CA SER A 35 13.61 25.24 3.12
C SER A 35 12.20 25.01 2.56
N ASN A 36 11.64 26.01 1.86
CA ASN A 36 10.33 25.91 1.20
C ASN A 36 10.24 24.76 0.20
N MET A 37 11.34 24.41 -0.46
CA MET A 37 11.40 23.29 -1.40
C MET A 37 11.27 21.96 -0.64
N LEU A 38 12.01 21.79 0.46
CA LEU A 38 11.90 20.58 1.29
C LEU A 38 10.52 20.46 1.94
N HIS A 39 9.93 21.56 2.42
CA HIS A 39 8.56 21.53 2.95
C HIS A 39 7.54 21.07 1.90
N ARG A 40 7.65 21.59 0.68
CA ARG A 40 6.83 21.14 -0.45
C ARG A 40 7.07 19.66 -0.74
N TRP A 41 8.32 19.22 -0.69
CA TRP A 41 8.70 17.84 -0.96
C TRP A 41 8.15 16.85 0.07
N VAL A 42 8.19 17.20 1.36
CA VAL A 42 7.56 16.42 2.42
C VAL A 42 6.06 16.27 2.17
N LYS A 43 5.38 17.36 1.78
CA LYS A 43 3.94 17.32 1.47
C LYS A 43 3.64 16.44 0.25
N GLU A 44 4.45 16.52 -0.80
CA GLU A 44 4.31 15.66 -2.00
C GLU A 44 4.61 14.18 -1.68
N TYR A 45 5.52 13.90 -0.75
CA TYR A 45 5.79 12.55 -0.26
C TYR A 45 4.64 11.98 0.58
N GLU A 46 4.12 12.76 1.53
CA GLU A 46 2.96 12.39 2.36
C GLU A 46 1.69 12.19 1.52
N SER A 47 1.54 12.95 0.42
CA SER A 47 0.43 12.77 -0.53
C SER A 47 0.58 11.57 -1.46
N GLY A 48 1.61 10.73 -1.27
CA GLY A 48 1.84 9.52 -2.08
C GLY A 48 2.39 9.78 -3.48
N LYS A 49 2.76 11.03 -3.83
CA LYS A 49 3.13 11.40 -5.21
C LYS A 49 4.45 10.77 -5.67
N TRP A 50 5.34 10.46 -4.71
CA TRP A 50 6.66 9.90 -4.97
C TRP A 50 6.89 8.61 -4.23
N VAL A 51 5.82 7.93 -3.80
CA VAL A 51 5.91 6.55 -3.40
C VAL A 51 6.21 5.76 -4.68
N VAL A 52 7.50 5.75 -5.03
CA VAL A 52 8.10 4.54 -5.57
C VAL A 52 7.79 3.53 -4.48
N ILE A 53 6.92 2.56 -4.78
CA ILE A 53 6.83 1.37 -3.97
C ILE A 53 8.28 0.85 -3.97
N SER A 54 9.04 1.13 -2.91
CA SER A 54 10.38 0.60 -2.73
C SER A 54 10.18 -0.91 -2.61
N VAL A 55 10.24 -1.60 -3.74
CA VAL A 55 10.52 -3.04 -3.85
C VAL A 55 11.99 -3.28 -3.47
N GLU A 56 12.51 -2.53 -2.50
CA GLU A 56 13.88 -2.66 -1.99
C GLU A 56 13.92 -3.55 -0.74
N GLY A 57 12.74 -3.94 -0.22
CA GLY A 57 12.62 -4.82 0.94
C GLY A 57 11.81 -6.10 0.69
N ILE A 58 11.30 -6.34 -0.53
CA ILE A 58 10.57 -7.57 -0.83
C ILE A 58 11.36 -8.31 -1.89
N SER A 59 11.98 -9.40 -1.50
CA SER A 59 12.70 -10.27 -2.43
C SER A 59 11.73 -10.73 -3.54
N PRO A 60 12.15 -10.82 -4.82
CA PRO A 60 11.33 -11.42 -5.88
C PRO A 60 10.79 -12.83 -5.53
N LEU A 61 11.46 -13.51 -4.59
CA LEU A 61 11.00 -14.78 -4.04
C LEU A 61 9.81 -14.60 -3.09
N GLU A 62 9.81 -13.55 -2.27
CA GLU A 62 8.72 -13.23 -1.33
C GLU A 62 7.48 -12.73 -2.08
N THR A 63 7.66 -11.93 -3.14
CA THR A 63 6.52 -11.53 -3.99
C THR A 63 5.86 -12.75 -4.64
N LYS A 64 6.65 -13.71 -5.13
CA LYS A 64 6.13 -14.95 -5.72
C LYS A 64 5.40 -15.80 -4.68
N LYS A 65 5.97 -15.97 -3.48
CA LYS A 65 5.31 -16.70 -2.37
C LYS A 65 4.01 -16.03 -1.95
N LEU A 66 4.01 -14.71 -1.76
CA LEU A 66 2.81 -13.95 -1.41
C LEU A 66 1.73 -14.04 -2.50
N SER A 67 2.12 -14.01 -3.77
CA SER A 67 1.16 -14.20 -4.87
C SER A 67 0.56 -15.61 -4.87
N GLN A 68 1.38 -16.64 -4.65
CA GLN A 68 0.90 -18.02 -4.57
C GLN A 68 -0.06 -18.22 -3.39
N GLU A 69 0.27 -17.65 -2.23
CA GLU A 69 -0.60 -17.66 -1.06
C GLU A 69 -1.92 -16.93 -1.34
N ASN A 70 -1.86 -15.77 -2.00
CA ASN A 70 -3.05 -15.02 -2.37
C ASN A 70 -3.97 -15.83 -3.31
N ASP A 71 -3.39 -16.50 -4.31
CA ASP A 71 -4.14 -17.35 -5.24
C ASP A 71 -4.73 -18.56 -4.52
N HIS A 72 -4.02 -19.15 -3.57
CA HIS A 72 -4.52 -20.26 -2.75
C HIS A 72 -5.70 -19.82 -1.88
N LEU A 73 -5.58 -18.70 -1.18
CA LEU A 73 -6.64 -18.13 -0.34
C LEU A 73 -7.87 -17.76 -1.14
N LYS A 74 -7.71 -17.18 -2.34
CA LYS A 74 -8.83 -16.88 -3.25
C LYS A 74 -9.58 -18.13 -3.68
N ARG A 75 -8.87 -19.24 -3.95
CA ARG A 75 -9.51 -20.51 -4.30
C ARG A 75 -10.32 -21.07 -3.13
N LEU A 76 -9.72 -21.13 -1.94
CA LEU A 76 -10.39 -21.58 -0.72
C LEU A 76 -11.64 -20.73 -0.41
N LEU A 77 -11.54 -19.42 -0.57
CA LEU A 77 -12.66 -18.51 -0.38
C LEU A 77 -13.79 -18.83 -1.36
N GLY A 78 -13.47 -19.00 -2.65
CA GLY A 78 -14.46 -19.36 -3.67
C GLY A 78 -15.14 -20.71 -3.42
N GLU A 79 -14.40 -21.71 -2.97
CA GLU A 79 -14.96 -23.01 -2.57
C GLU A 79 -15.93 -22.87 -1.40
N LYS A 80 -15.58 -22.07 -0.39
CA LYS A 80 -16.44 -21.82 0.77
C LYS A 80 -17.69 -21.01 0.42
N ASP A 81 -17.57 -20.01 -0.45
CA ASP A 81 -18.72 -19.25 -0.93
C ASP A 81 -19.69 -20.12 -1.74
N LEU A 82 -19.16 -21.05 -2.55
CA LEU A 82 -19.97 -22.02 -3.30
C LEU A 82 -20.66 -23.03 -2.37
N GLU A 83 -19.95 -23.55 -1.37
CA GLU A 83 -20.52 -24.43 -0.34
C GLU A 83 -21.68 -23.73 0.39
N ILE A 84 -21.48 -22.47 0.80
CA ILE A 84 -22.52 -21.65 1.45
C ILE A 84 -23.71 -21.43 0.52
N ALA A 85 -23.48 -21.14 -0.76
CA ALA A 85 -24.55 -20.94 -1.74
C ALA A 85 -25.41 -22.20 -1.89
N ILE A 86 -24.79 -23.38 -2.05
CA ILE A 86 -25.48 -24.66 -2.16
C ILE A 86 -26.28 -24.96 -0.88
N LEU A 87 -25.66 -24.80 0.29
CA LEU A 87 -26.33 -25.04 1.57
C LEU A 87 -27.55 -24.12 1.74
N ARG A 88 -27.42 -22.83 1.41
CA ARG A 88 -28.54 -21.88 1.44
C ARG A 88 -29.67 -22.31 0.49
N ASP A 89 -29.35 -22.77 -0.71
CA ASP A 89 -30.36 -23.22 -1.67
C ASP A 89 -31.04 -24.53 -1.25
N LEU A 90 -30.32 -25.47 -0.62
CA LEU A 90 -30.93 -26.66 -0.02
C LEU A 90 -31.88 -26.31 1.12
N VAL A 91 -31.48 -25.38 1.99
CA VAL A 91 -32.35 -24.87 3.07
C VAL A 91 -33.58 -24.17 2.49
N LYS A 92 -33.43 -23.33 1.44
CA LYS A 92 -34.57 -22.71 0.74
C LYS A 92 -35.57 -23.76 0.25
N LYS A 93 -35.08 -24.84 -0.38
CA LYS A 93 -35.93 -25.89 -0.94
C LYS A 93 -36.63 -26.72 0.14
N LYS A 94 -35.95 -27.06 1.24
CA LYS A 94 -36.46 -27.99 2.26
C LYS A 94 -37.21 -27.29 3.39
N ASN A 95 -36.72 -26.14 3.87
CA ASN A 95 -37.21 -25.45 5.07
C ASN A 95 -36.98 -23.92 4.95
N PRO A 96 -37.81 -23.21 4.16
CA PRO A 96 -37.58 -21.79 3.84
C PRO A 96 -37.61 -20.87 5.07
N HIS A 97 -38.32 -21.25 6.14
CA HIS A 97 -38.41 -20.50 7.39
C HIS A 97 -37.10 -20.46 8.20
N LEU A 98 -36.09 -21.28 7.89
CA LEU A 98 -34.80 -21.28 8.59
C LEU A 98 -33.86 -20.16 8.13
N LEU A 99 -34.10 -19.58 6.95
CA LEU A 99 -33.26 -18.53 6.37
C LEU A 99 -33.47 -17.15 7.02
N THR A 100 -34.61 -16.95 7.67
CA THR A 100 -34.93 -15.69 8.37
C THR A 100 -34.08 -15.49 9.63
N LYS A 101 -33.45 -16.56 10.16
CA LYS A 101 -32.61 -16.53 11.36
C LYS A 101 -31.10 -16.36 11.07
N LEU A 102 -30.71 -16.29 9.80
CA LEU A 102 -29.31 -16.25 9.34
C LEU A 102 -28.82 -14.83 8.99
N LYS A 103 -29.55 -13.79 9.41
CA LYS A 103 -29.19 -12.37 9.16
C LYS A 103 -28.30 -11.81 10.26
#